data_AF-A0A7V1ZFI2-F1
#
_entry.id   AF-A0A7V1ZFI2-F1
#
_cell.length_a   1.000
_cell.length_b   1.000
_cell.length_c   1.000
_cell.angle_alpha   90.00
_cell.angle_beta   90.00
_cell.angle_gamma   90.00
#
_symmetry.space_group_name_H-M   'P 1'
#
loop_
_entity.id
_entity.type
_entity.pdbx_description
1 polymer ?
#
loop_
_entity_poly.entity_id
_entity_poly.type
_entity_poly.pdbx_seq_one_letter_code
_entity_poly.pdbx_strand_id
1 'polypeptide(L)' 'MFPEELAQRVIKLFSFKGDIVLDPFNGVRTTTVVAKRLGRKYVGIDISEDYCRNAKKG' A
#
# COMPACT_ATOMS: atom_id res chain seq x y z
N MET A 1 -5.55 -9.05 7.90
CA MET A 1 -5.83 -7.81 7.14
C MET A 1 -6.16 -6.72 8.14
N PHE A 2 -5.63 -5.51 7.97
CA PHE A 2 -5.98 -4.35 8.81
C PHE A 2 -6.97 -3.42 8.05
N PRO A 3 -7.71 -2.53 8.75
CA PRO A 3 -8.72 -1.66 8.12
C PRO A 3 -8.13 -0.59 7.18
N GLU A 4 -8.79 -0.29 6.06
CA GLU A 4 -8.33 0.76 5.13
C GLU A 4 -8.23 2.14 5.80
N GLU A 5 -9.11 2.43 6.77
CA GLU A 5 -9.14 3.69 7.52
C GLU A 5 -7.85 3.91 8.30
N LEU A 6 -7.24 2.83 8.81
CA LEU A 6 -5.97 2.90 9.52
C LEU A 6 -4.84 3.32 8.56
N ALA A 7 -4.71 2.66 7.41
CA ALA A 7 -3.73 3.08 6.40
C ALA A 7 -3.98 4.51 5.93
N GLN A 8 -5.24 4.89 5.69
CA GLN A 8 -5.57 6.23 5.24
C GLN A 8 -5.12 7.30 6.25
N ARG A 9 -5.34 7.07 7.55
CA ARG A 9 -4.91 8.00 8.61
C ARG A 9 -3.39 8.13 8.62
N VAL A 10 -2.67 7.02 8.66
CA VAL A 10 -1.19 7.01 8.73
C VAL A 10 -0.59 7.67 7.49
N ILE A 11 -1.04 7.31 6.28
CA ILE A 11 -0.52 7.89 5.03
C ILE A 11 -0.78 9.40 4.96
N LYS A 12 -1.95 9.88 5.41
CA LYS A 12 -2.24 11.33 5.43
C LYS A 12 -1.40 12.10 6.45
N LEU A 13 -1.09 11.49 7.60
CA LEU A 13 -0.34 12.13 8.68
C LEU A 13 1.17 12.18 8.41
N PHE A 14 1.71 11.19 7.70
CA PHE A 14 3.17 11.00 7.58
C PHE A 14 3.71 11.03 6.14
N SER A 15 2.94 11.51 5.17
CA SER A 15 3.41 11.71 3.80
C SER A 15 2.65 12.82 3.08
N PHE A 16 3.24 13.35 2.01
CA PHE A 16 2.62 14.30 1.08
C PHE A 16 2.20 13.60 -0.21
N LYS A 17 1.38 14.28 -1.02
CA LYS A 17 1.05 13.80 -2.38
C LYS A 17 2.34 13.70 -3.19
N GLY A 18 2.50 12.62 -3.94
CA GLY A 18 3.70 12.35 -4.74
C GLY A 18 4.81 11.58 -4.04
N ASP A 19 4.81 11.52 -2.70
CA ASP A 19 5.76 10.71 -1.92
C ASP A 19 5.64 9.22 -2.26
N ILE A 20 6.68 8.46 -1.92
CA ILE A 20 6.72 7.00 -2.07
C ILE A 20 6.43 6.35 -0.72
N VAL A 21 5.38 5.51 -0.68
CA VAL A 21 5.07 4.66 0.47
C VAL A 21 5.66 3.26 0.24
N LEU A 22 6.51 2.79 1.15
CA LEU A 22 7.03 1.42 1.14
C LEU A 22 6.23 0.55 2.12
N ASP A 23 5.72 -0.58 1.63
CA ASP A 23 5.16 -1.64 2.46
C ASP A 23 5.97 -2.94 2.23
N PRO A 24 6.84 -3.35 3.18
CA PRO A 24 7.65 -4.56 3.04
C PRO A 24 6.88 -5.87 3.27
N PHE A 25 5.63 -5.80 3.73
CA PHE A 25 4.76 -6.95 4.03
C PHE A 25 3.36 -6.72 3.43
N ASN A 26 3.35 -6.46 2.12
CA ASN A 26 2.22 -5.88 1.40
C ASN A 26 0.96 -6.75 1.46
N GLY A 27 1.09 -8.07 1.55
CA GLY A 27 0.01 -9.05 1.65
C GLY A 27 -1.09 -8.80 0.63
N VAL A 28 -2.30 -8.57 1.13
CA VAL A 28 -3.51 -8.23 0.35
C VAL A 28 -3.57 -6.76 -0.11
N ARG A 29 -2.43 -6.07 -0.13
CA ARG A 29 -2.17 -4.74 -0.73
C ARG A 29 -2.99 -3.57 -0.19
N THR A 30 -3.43 -3.63 1.07
CA THR A 30 -4.20 -2.54 1.71
C THR A 30 -3.44 -1.21 1.69
N THR A 31 -2.17 -1.19 2.14
CA THR A 31 -1.34 0.03 2.21
C THR A 31 -1.15 0.65 0.83
N THR A 32 -0.73 -0.16 -0.14
CA THR A 32 -0.38 0.31 -1.49
C THR A 32 -1.60 0.78 -2.28
N VAL A 33 -2.76 0.12 -2.12
CA VAL A 33 -4.03 0.57 -2.71
C VAL A 33 -4.47 1.92 -2.14
N VAL A 34 -4.41 2.09 -0.81
CA VAL A 34 -4.76 3.36 -0.17
C VAL A 34 -3.76 4.46 -0.55
N ALA A 35 -2.46 4.16 -0.60
CA ALA A 35 -1.43 5.10 -1.06
C ALA A 35 -1.72 5.61 -2.48
N LYS A 36 -2.04 4.70 -3.42
CA LYS A 36 -2.44 5.03 -4.80
C LYS A 36 -3.64 5.98 -4.82
N ARG A 37 -4.71 5.63 -4.09
CA ARG A 37 -5.95 6.44 -4.01
C ARG A 37 -5.70 7.84 -3.42
N LEU A 38 -4.77 7.96 -2.48
CA LEU A 38 -4.38 9.23 -1.88
C LEU A 38 -3.36 10.02 -2.72
N GLY A 39 -2.97 9.54 -3.90
CA GLY A 39 -2.04 10.23 -4.79
C GLY A 39 -0.58 10.12 -4.36
N ARG A 40 -0.19 9.02 -3.70
CA ARG A 40 1.20 8.64 -3.43
C ARG A 40 1.65 7.59 -4.43
N LYS A 41 2.94 7.56 -4.73
CA LYS A 41 3.60 6.41 -5.35
C LYS A 41 3.80 5.34 -4.27
N TYR A 42 4.04 4.10 -4.67
CA TYR A 42 4.22 3.03 -3.70
C TYR A 42 5.14 1.92 -4.20
N VAL A 43 5.73 1.21 -3.25
CA VAL A 43 6.45 -0.05 -3.46
C VAL A 43 5.90 -1.05 -2.45
N GLY A 44 5.41 -2.19 -2.93
CA GLY A 44 4.93 -3.28 -2.10
C GLY A 44 5.80 -4.52 -2.30
N ILE A 45 6.29 -5.10 -1.21
CA ILE A 45 7.06 -6.35 -1.20
C ILE A 45 6.28 -7.38 -0.40
N ASP A 46 6.28 -8.62 -0.85
CA ASP A 46 5.79 -9.74 -0.07
C ASP A 46 6.62 -10.99 -0.41
N ILE A 47 6.74 -11.92 0.53
CA ILE A 47 7.44 -13.19 0.30
C ILE A 47 6.53 -14.20 -0.42
N SER A 48 5.21 -14.05 -0.27
CA SER A 48 4.24 -14.90 -0.94
C SER A 48 4.12 -14.52 -2.41
N GLU A 49 4.54 -15.44 -3.28
CA GLU A 49 4.35 -15.28 -4.72
C GLU A 49 2.88 -15.07 -5.09
N ASP A 50 1.94 -15.70 -4.37
CA ASP A 50 0.51 -15.54 -4.63
C ASP A 50 0.04 -14.12 -4.34
N TYR A 51 0.51 -13.50 -3.25
CA TYR A 51 0.22 -12.10 -2.98
C TYR A 51 0.85 -11.19 -4.03
N CYS A 52 2.09 -11.45 -4.44
CA CYS A 52 2.74 -10.70 -5.52
C CYS A 52 2.01 -10.85 -6.87
N ARG A 53 1.55 -12.05 -7.22
CA ARG A 53 0.78 -12.32 -8.46
C ARG A 53 -0.55 -11.59 -8.43
N ASN A 54 -1.29 -11.66 -7.32
CA ASN A 54 -2.58 -10.99 -7.19
C ASN A 54 -2.45 -9.47 -7.15
N ALA A 55 -1.36 -8.93 -6.60
CA ALA A 55 -1.13 -7.49 -6.54
C ALA A 55 -0.89 -6.85 -7.92
N LYS A 56 -0.40 -7.62 -8.91
CA LYS A 56 -0.16 -7.14 -10.28
C LYS A 56 -1.42 -7.07 -11.16
N LYS A 57 -2.55 -7.61 -10.71
CA LYS A 57 -3.79 -7.73 -11.51
C LYS A 57 -4.70 -6.49 -11.49
N GLY A 58 -4.34 -5.41 -10.78
CA GLY A 58 -5.12 -4.14 -10.75
C GLY A 58 -4.30 -2.93 -10.34
#